data_AF-A0A1A8QT39-F1
#
_entry.id   AF-A0A1A8QT39-F1
#
_cell.length_a   1.000
_cell.length_b   1.000
_cell.length_c   1.000
_cell.angle_alpha   90.00
_cell.angle_beta   90.00
_cell.angle_gamma   90.00
#
_symmetry.space_group_name_H-M   'P 1'
#
loop_
_entity.id
_entity.type
_entity.pdbx_description
1 polymer ?
#
loop_
_entity_poly.entity_id
_entity_poly.type
_entity_poly.pdbx_seq_one_letter_code
_entity_poly.pdbx_strand_id
1 'polypeptide(L)'
;MNDKGRLYASEGFNKECEFVERIHELGYNTYASRHHSTEQPLPAGVGSNNKRRASIRRQWYVSINGKGRPRRGFKTRSTDKASLFLPRVLDNKDHEMVRRLTDSHGAQKPTRGRRERRRRRHRARKSRGWQPAQP
;
A
#
# COMPACT_ATOMS: atom_id res chain seq x y z
N MET A 1 1.71 5.14 -1.19
CA MET A 1 1.78 3.71 -1.56
C MET A 1 3.19 3.45 -2.05
N ASN A 2 3.90 2.48 -1.47
CA ASN A 2 5.30 2.24 -1.83
C ASN A 2 5.46 1.37 -3.08
N ASP A 3 6.71 1.22 -3.51
CA ASP A 3 7.16 0.35 -4.61
C ASP A 3 6.69 -1.11 -4.51
N LYS A 4 6.28 -1.58 -3.33
CA LYS A 4 5.74 -2.94 -3.11
C LYS A 4 4.21 -2.99 -3.16
N GLY A 5 3.58 -1.87 -3.54
CA GLY A 5 2.14 -1.67 -3.59
C GLY A 5 1.49 -1.64 -2.22
N ARG A 6 2.25 -1.43 -1.13
CA ARG A 6 1.68 -1.38 0.23
C ARG A 6 1.28 0.04 0.59
N LEU A 7 0.10 0.17 1.18
CA LEU A 7 -0.34 1.41 1.83
C LEU A 7 0.35 1.54 3.20
N TYR A 8 0.68 2.77 3.55
CA TYR A 8 1.30 3.14 4.82
C TYR A 8 1.01 4.62 5.09
N ALA A 9 1.12 5.03 6.35
CA ALA A 9 1.06 6.43 6.73
C ALA A 9 2.45 7.06 6.61
N SER A 10 2.55 8.18 5.91
CA SER A 10 3.79 8.96 5.80
C SER A 10 3.77 10.12 6.78
N GLU A 11 4.92 10.41 7.40
CA GLU A 11 5.07 11.57 8.30
C GLU A 11 5.07 12.90 7.52
N GLY A 12 5.68 12.90 6.34
CA GLY A 12 5.69 14.04 5.42
C GLY A 12 5.11 13.69 4.05
N PHE A 13 4.58 14.69 3.34
CA PHE A 13 4.11 14.52 1.97
C PHE A 13 5.28 14.16 1.04
N ASN A 14 5.08 13.18 0.17
CA ASN A 14 6.06 12.76 -0.83
C ASN A 14 5.34 12.20 -2.07
N LYS A 15 6.09 11.86 -3.12
CA LYS A 15 5.54 11.30 -4.37
C LYS A 15 4.60 10.09 -4.16
N GLU A 16 4.88 9.25 -3.17
CA GLU A 16 4.05 8.07 -2.88
C GLU A 16 2.69 8.44 -2.25
N CYS A 17 2.52 9.68 -1.79
CA CYS A 17 1.25 10.21 -1.30
C CYS A 17 0.31 10.67 -2.43
N GLU A 18 0.79 10.75 -3.66
CA GLU A 18 0.00 11.22 -4.80
C GLU A 18 -0.86 10.11 -5.40
N PHE A 19 -2.16 10.35 -5.42
CA PHE A 19 -3.14 9.47 -6.03
C PHE A 19 -3.94 10.21 -7.09
N VAL A 20 -4.22 9.53 -8.20
CA VAL A 20 -5.14 9.99 -9.23
C VAL A 20 -6.53 9.53 -8.85
N GLU A 21 -7.39 10.49 -8.59
CA GLU A 21 -8.82 10.27 -8.37
C GLU A 21 -9.54 10.11 -9.72
N ARG A 22 -10.43 9.11 -9.81
CA ARG A 22 -11.40 8.99 -10.89
C ARG A 22 -12.77 8.68 -10.34
N ILE A 23 -13.77 9.40 -10.83
CA ILE A 23 -15.18 9.22 -10.51
C ILE A 23 -15.74 8.12 -11.42
N HIS A 24 -16.30 7.08 -10.82
CA HIS A 24 -17.01 6.03 -11.52
C HIS A 24 -18.46 6.45 -11.76
N GLU A 25 -19.09 5.91 -12.79
CA GLU A 25 -20.49 6.20 -13.18
C GLU A 25 -21.52 5.99 -12.06
N LEU A 26 -21.19 5.20 -11.02
CA LEU A 26 -22.04 4.90 -9.87
C LEU A 26 -21.81 5.83 -8.67
N GLY A 27 -21.07 6.93 -8.84
CA GLY A 27 -20.79 7.91 -7.78
C GLY A 27 -19.69 7.51 -6.79
N TYR A 28 -19.00 6.39 -7.02
CA TYR A 28 -17.82 6.00 -6.23
C TYR A 28 -16.54 6.50 -6.88
N ASN A 29 -15.54 6.80 -6.05
CA ASN A 29 -14.22 7.20 -6.48
C ASN A 29 -13.23 6.04 -6.39
N THR A 30 -12.27 6.02 -7.31
CA THR A 30 -11.09 5.16 -7.24
C THR A 30 -9.84 6.02 -7.12
N TYR A 31 -8.85 5.51 -6.41
CA TYR A 31 -7.57 6.18 -6.19
C TYR A 31 -6.43 5.29 -6.68
N ALA A 32 -5.82 5.68 -7.80
CA ALA A 32 -4.66 4.99 -8.35
C ALA A 32 -3.36 5.69 -7.93
N SER A 33 -2.29 4.94 -7.65
CA SER A 33 -0.97 5.55 -7.49
C SER A 33 -0.60 6.31 -8.76
N ARG A 34 -0.10 7.54 -8.60
CA ARG A 34 0.39 8.34 -9.73
C ARG A 34 1.68 7.79 -10.32
N HIS A 35 2.52 7.17 -9.49
CA HIS A 35 3.90 6.80 -9.83
C HIS A 35 4.14 5.29 -9.98
N HIS A 36 3.18 4.44 -9.59
CA HIS A 36 3.32 2.99 -9.66
C HIS A 36 2.30 2.33 -10.57
N SER A 37 2.79 1.51 -11.51
CA SER A 37 1.99 0.67 -12.39
C SER A 37 2.81 -0.55 -12.81
N THR A 38 2.14 -1.58 -13.32
CA THR A 38 2.76 -2.75 -13.96
C THR A 38 2.45 -2.75 -15.43
N GLU A 39 3.45 -2.97 -16.27
CA GLU A 39 3.24 -3.21 -17.70
C GLU A 39 2.86 -4.68 -17.90
N GLN A 40 1.71 -4.93 -18.51
CA GLN A 40 1.28 -6.27 -18.90
C GLN A 40 1.41 -6.43 -20.41
N PRO A 41 2.07 -7.49 -20.91
CA PRO A 41 2.08 -7.82 -22.34
C PRO A 41 0.65 -8.03 -22.83
N LEU A 42 0.32 -7.53 -24.02
CA LEU A 42 -0.94 -7.89 -24.65
C LEU A 42 -0.99 -9.40 -24.98
N PRO A 43 -2.18 -10.02 -24.96
CA PRO A 43 -2.35 -11.42 -25.34
C PRO A 43 -1.77 -11.69 -26.75
N ALA A 44 -1.07 -12.81 -26.91
CA ALA A 44 -0.62 -13.25 -28.23
C ALA A 44 -1.85 -13.63 -29.06
N GLY A 45 -2.16 -12.86 -30.10
CA GLY A 45 -3.32 -13.11 -30.97
C GLY A 45 -3.97 -11.86 -31.56
N VAL A 46 -3.74 -10.69 -30.98
CA VAL A 46 -4.14 -9.41 -31.59
C VAL A 46 -2.99 -8.94 -32.49
N GLY A 47 -3.14 -9.18 -33.79
CA GLY A 47 -2.07 -9.14 -34.79
C GLY A 47 -1.24 -7.86 -34.80
N SER A 48 0.07 -8.04 -34.84
CA SER A 48 0.98 -7.06 -35.45
C SER A 48 2.30 -7.76 -35.76
N ASN A 49 2.69 -7.81 -37.03
CA ASN A 49 4.02 -8.22 -37.50
C ASN A 49 5.14 -7.23 -37.10
N ASN A 50 4.84 -6.27 -36.21
CA ASN A 50 5.79 -5.26 -35.78
C ASN A 50 6.46 -5.66 -34.46
N LYS A 51 7.80 -5.64 -34.45
CA LYS A 51 8.71 -6.18 -33.43
C LYS A 51 8.62 -5.54 -32.03
N ARG A 52 7.60 -4.73 -31.74
CA ARG A 52 7.30 -4.16 -30.42
C ARG A 52 5.97 -4.67 -29.93
N ARG A 53 6.01 -5.69 -29.07
CA ARG A 53 4.84 -6.27 -28.40
C ARG A 53 4.15 -5.18 -27.59
N ALA A 54 2.98 -4.74 -28.03
CA ALA A 54 2.23 -3.71 -27.32
C ALA A 54 1.91 -4.20 -25.89
N SER A 55 1.99 -3.28 -24.92
CA SER A 55 1.77 -3.55 -23.50
C SER A 55 0.72 -2.58 -22.96
N ILE A 56 -0.10 -3.07 -22.03
CA ILE A 56 -1.08 -2.24 -21.31
C ILE A 56 -0.54 -1.91 -19.93
N ARG A 57 -0.58 -0.63 -19.56
CA ARG A 57 -0.21 -0.17 -18.22
C ARG A 57 -1.36 -0.44 -17.26
N ARG A 58 -1.13 -1.35 -16.32
CA ARG A 58 -2.05 -1.65 -15.23
C ARG A 58 -1.68 -0.82 -14.00
N GLN A 59 -2.52 0.16 -13.70
CA GLN A 59 -2.37 1.03 -12.53
C GLN A 59 -2.57 0.27 -11.21
N TRP A 60 -1.99 0.79 -10.13
CA TRP A 60 -2.11 0.22 -8.79
C TRP A 60 -3.09 1.02 -7.96
N TYR A 61 -4.05 0.35 -7.32
CA TYR A 61 -5.18 1.01 -6.67
C TYR A 61 -5.13 0.90 -5.14
N VAL A 62 -5.50 1.99 -4.46
CA VAL A 62 -5.87 1.96 -3.04
C VAL A 62 -7.02 0.98 -2.87
N SER A 63 -6.96 0.15 -1.83
CA SER A 63 -8.03 -0.80 -1.55
C SER A 63 -7.96 -1.39 -0.16
N ILE A 64 -9.14 -1.71 0.36
CA ILE A 64 -9.36 -2.38 1.65
C ILE A 64 -10.20 -3.63 1.44
N ASN A 65 -9.92 -4.70 2.18
CA ASN A 65 -10.76 -5.90 2.14
C ASN A 65 -11.98 -5.76 3.06
N GLY A 66 -12.88 -6.75 3.04
CA GLY A 66 -14.08 -6.75 3.90
C GLY A 66 -13.82 -6.79 5.41
N LYS A 67 -12.56 -7.02 5.85
CA LYS A 67 -12.14 -6.93 7.26
C LYS A 67 -11.45 -5.58 7.56
N GLY A 68 -11.52 -4.61 6.65
CA GLY A 68 -10.88 -3.30 6.77
C GLY A 68 -9.35 -3.30 6.59
N ARG A 69 -8.73 -4.41 6.21
CA ARG A 69 -7.26 -4.48 6.04
C ARG A 69 -6.84 -3.99 4.66
N PRO A 70 -5.76 -3.20 4.56
CA PRO A 70 -5.27 -2.70 3.27
C PRO A 70 -4.74 -3.85 2.40
N ARG A 71 -5.04 -3.79 1.09
CA ARG A 71 -4.52 -4.74 0.08
C ARG A 71 -3.30 -4.16 -0.63
N ARG A 72 -2.60 -5.00 -1.40
CA ARG A 72 -1.49 -4.55 -2.27
C ARG A 72 -2.05 -3.97 -3.57
N GLY A 73 -1.61 -2.78 -3.97
CA GLY A 73 -2.16 -2.05 -5.10
C GLY A 73 -2.12 -2.78 -6.43
N PHE A 74 -1.05 -3.52 -6.73
CA PHE A 74 -0.94 -4.34 -7.95
C PHE A 74 -1.89 -5.54 -7.99
N LYS A 75 -2.47 -5.94 -6.84
CA LYS A 75 -3.48 -7.02 -6.75
C LYS A 75 -4.91 -6.51 -6.89
N THR A 76 -5.08 -5.22 -7.11
CA THR A 76 -6.38 -4.56 -7.15
C THR A 76 -6.64 -4.04 -8.56
N ARG A 77 -7.90 -4.11 -9.01
CA ARG A 77 -8.38 -3.48 -10.25
C ARG A 77 -9.34 -2.35 -9.89
N SER A 78 -9.51 -1.37 -10.78
CA SER A 78 -10.51 -0.30 -10.62
C SER A 78 -11.94 -0.83 -10.52
N THR A 79 -12.21 -2.00 -11.10
CA THR A 79 -13.51 -2.67 -11.06
C THR A 79 -13.76 -3.44 -9.77
N ASP A 80 -12.74 -3.61 -8.92
CA ASP A 80 -12.92 -4.34 -7.66
C ASP A 80 -13.74 -3.47 -6.69
N LYS A 81 -14.81 -4.01 -6.09
CA LYS A 81 -15.57 -3.32 -5.03
C LYS A 81 -14.68 -2.81 -3.89
N ALA A 82 -13.63 -3.55 -3.58
CA ALA A 82 -12.61 -3.21 -2.58
C ALA A 82 -11.81 -1.92 -2.88
N SER A 83 -11.93 -1.38 -4.10
CA SER A 83 -11.27 -0.15 -4.56
C SER A 83 -12.23 1.03 -4.73
N LEU A 84 -13.53 0.82 -4.51
CA LEU A 84 -14.57 1.83 -4.63
C LEU A 84 -14.75 2.52 -3.28
N PHE A 85 -14.51 3.83 -3.24
CA PHE A 85 -14.62 4.65 -2.05
C PHE A 85 -15.67 5.74 -2.28
N LEU A 86 -16.49 6.01 -1.26
CA LEU A 86 -17.42 7.12 -1.28
C LEU A 86 -16.89 8.19 -0.33
N PRO A 87 -16.46 9.37 -0.82
CA PRO A 87 -16.16 10.50 0.06
C PRO A 87 -17.39 10.86 0.89
N ARG A 88 -17.24 10.88 2.21
CA ARG A 88 -18.30 11.28 3.13
C ARG A 88 -17.93 12.61 3.78
N VAL A 89 -18.87 13.54 3.79
CA VAL A 89 -18.79 14.74 4.62
C VAL A 89 -19.01 14.30 6.06
N LEU A 90 -18.10 14.71 6.95
CA LEU A 90 -18.19 14.41 8.38
C LEU A 90 -18.98 15.51 9.07
N ASP A 91 -19.77 15.14 10.08
CA ASP A 91 -20.42 16.10 10.96
C ASP A 91 -19.51 16.49 12.15
N ASN A 92 -19.97 17.44 12.97
CA ASN A 92 -19.20 17.91 14.12
C ASN A 92 -18.85 16.79 15.12
N LYS A 93 -19.71 15.78 15.30
CA LYS A 93 -19.48 14.67 16.24
C LYS A 93 -18.42 13.72 15.68
N ASP A 94 -18.49 13.41 14.39
CA ASP A 94 -17.50 12.59 13.69
C ASP A 94 -16.12 13.25 13.71
N HIS A 95 -16.07 14.57 13.51
CA HIS A 95 -14.83 15.34 13.64
C HIS A 95 -14.21 15.22 15.05
N GLU A 96 -15.04 15.27 16.10
CA GLU A 96 -14.56 15.11 17.48
C GLU A 96 -14.00 13.69 17.73
N MET A 97 -14.67 12.65 17.21
CA MET A 97 -14.18 11.28 17.31
C MET A 97 -12.81 11.11 16.64
N VAL A 98 -12.62 11.66 15.43
CA VAL A 98 -11.33 11.60 14.71
C VAL A 98 -10.23 12.32 15.50
N ARG A 99 -10.53 13.47 16.12
CA ARG A 99 -9.58 14.21 16.94
C ARG A 99 -9.13 13.38 18.15
N ARG A 100 -10.07 12.79 18.88
CA ARG A 100 -9.77 11.91 20.03
C ARG A 100 -8.91 10.70 19.64
N LEU A 101 -9.15 10.11 18.47
CA LEU A 101 -8.33 9.00 17.94
C LEU A 101 -6.90 9.45 17.62
N THR A 102 -6.74 10.66 17.07
CA THR A 102 -5.43 11.21 16.72
C THR A 102 -4.62 11.56 17.98
N ASP A 103 -5.26 12.19 18.96
CA ASP A 103 -4.63 12.58 20.23
C ASP A 103 -4.17 11.36 21.05
N SER A 104 -5.00 10.31 21.08
CA SER A 104 -4.65 9.04 21.75
C SER A 104 -3.48 8.31 21.08
N HIS A 105 -3.25 8.50 19.77
CA HIS A 105 -2.11 7.92 19.05
C HIS A 105 -0.83 8.77 19.19
N GLY A 106 -0.95 10.07 19.48
CA GLY A 106 0.19 10.94 19.82
C GLY A 106 0.90 10.56 21.14
N ALA A 107 0.21 9.87 22.05
CA ALA A 107 0.77 9.40 23.32
C ALA A 107 1.58 8.09 23.19
N GLN A 108 1.44 7.33 22.10
CA GLN A 108 2.27 6.14 21.85
C GLN A 108 3.48 6.48 20.99
N LYS A 109 4.49 7.13 21.59
CA LYS A 109 5.85 7.11 21.04
C LYS A 109 6.23 5.64 20.77
N PRO A 110 6.73 5.29 19.57
CA PRO A 110 7.20 3.93 19.33
C PRO A 110 8.35 3.68 20.28
N THR A 111 8.16 2.75 21.22
CA THR A 111 9.20 2.36 22.17
C THR A 111 10.41 1.87 21.37
N ARG A 112 11.42 2.74 21.18
CA ARG A 112 12.73 2.40 20.58
C ARG A 112 13.29 1.10 21.17
N GLY A 113 12.98 0.82 22.44
CA GLY A 113 13.34 -0.40 23.16
C GLY A 113 12.82 -1.73 22.58
N ARG A 114 11.63 -1.79 21.95
CA ARG A 114 11.09 -3.08 21.44
C ARG A 114 11.77 -3.52 20.14
N ARG A 115 12.09 -2.55 19.27
CA ARG A 115 12.83 -2.80 18.02
C ARG A 115 14.29 -3.18 18.30
N GLU A 116 14.90 -2.56 19.31
CA GLU A 116 16.26 -2.89 19.75
C GLU A 116 16.36 -4.24 20.47
N ARG A 117 15.40 -4.59 21.36
CA ARG A 117 15.32 -5.94 21.95
C ARG A 117 15.20 -7.03 20.89
N ARG A 118 14.39 -6.81 19.84
CA ARG A 118 14.26 -7.76 18.73
C ARG A 118 15.55 -7.87 17.91
N ARG A 119 16.24 -6.75 17.62
CA ARG A 119 17.55 -6.75 16.94
C ARG A 119 18.63 -7.46 17.77
N ARG A 120 18.71 -7.21 19.09
CA ARG A 120 19.64 -7.91 20.00
C ARG A 120 19.38 -9.41 20.05
N ARG A 121 18.12 -9.85 20.13
CA ARG A 121 17.77 -11.28 20.09
C ARG A 121 18.15 -11.95 18.75
N HIS A 122 17.99 -11.27 17.62
CA HIS A 122 18.44 -11.81 16.32
C HIS A 122 19.98 -11.88 16.24
N ARG A 123 20.71 -10.88 16.76
CA ARG A 123 22.19 -10.88 16.77
C ARG A 123 22.75 -11.97 17.68
N ALA A 124 22.16 -12.18 18.86
CA ALA A 124 22.55 -13.23 19.80
C ALA A 124 22.24 -14.67 19.33
N ARG A 125 21.24 -14.85 18.44
CA ARG A 125 21.01 -16.15 17.77
C ARG A 125 22.04 -16.43 16.68
N LYS A 126 22.52 -15.40 15.98
CA LYS A 126 23.52 -15.53 14.92
C LYS A 126 24.93 -15.82 15.45
N SER A 127 25.25 -15.40 16.68
CA SER A 127 26.55 -15.67 17.31
C SER A 127 26.69 -17.04 17.98
N ARG A 128 25.61 -17.83 18.09
CA ARG A 128 25.63 -19.18 18.69
C ARG A 128 25.63 -20.32 17.68
N GLY A 129 25.69 -20.01 16.39
CA GLY A 129 25.82 -21.02 15.35
C GLY A 129 27.02 -20.66 14.51
N TRP A 130 28.18 -21.19 14.87
CA TRP A 130 29.33 -21.52 14.00
C TRP A 130 30.48 -21.98 14.92
N GLN A 131 30.66 -23.29 15.05
CA GLN A 131 31.94 -23.89 15.40
C GLN A 131 32.37 -24.68 14.16
N PRO A 132 33.48 -24.31 13.49
CA PRO A 132 34.04 -25.18 12.47
C PRO A 132 34.74 -26.36 13.17
N ALA A 133 34.40 -27.58 12.77
CA ALA A 133 35.20 -28.76 13.09
C ALA A 133 36.57 -28.60 12.41
N GLN A 134 37.63 -28.71 13.19
CA GLN A 134 39.03 -28.69 12.71
C GLN A 134 39.46 -30.11 12.26
N PRO A 135 40.50 -30.21 11.41
CA PRO A 135 40.68 -31.31 10.45
C PRO A 135 41.01 -32.67 11.05
#